data_AF-A0A7C2L830-F1
#
_entry.id   AF-A0A7C2L830-F1
#
_cell.length_a   1.000
_cell.length_b   1.000
_cell.length_c   1.000
_cell.angle_alpha   90.00
_cell.angle_beta   90.00
_cell.angle_gamma   90.00
#
_symmetry.space_group_name_H-M   'P 1'
#
loop_
_entity.id
_entity.type
_entity.pdbx_description
1 polymer ?
#
loop_
_entity_poly.entity_id
_entity_poly.type
_entity_poly.pdbx_seq_one_letter_code
_entity_poly.pdbx_strand_id
1 'polypeptide(L)'
;MSEEPLLPSEAATRDSLLSELDGLDSAWKEYVERVRSLADRWEKVKIKLLEKISRTESLLKATEADLERISVELELGLAGEEEIRGEKSKLEERKMKLEARLKALQEIVETVESRLLEHLSRVRGA
;
A
#
# COMPACT_ATOMS: atom_id res chain seq x y z
N MET A 1 31.10 46.57 21.71
CA MET A 1 31.36 46.64 20.25
C MET A 1 30.07 47.07 19.62
N SER A 2 30.03 48.28 19.07
CA SER A 2 28.85 48.81 18.40
C SER A 2 28.66 47.99 17.13
N GLU A 3 27.53 47.30 16.99
CA GLU A 3 27.14 46.74 15.70
C GLU A 3 26.98 47.92 14.74
N GLU A 4 27.85 47.97 13.73
CA GLU A 4 27.76 48.96 12.67
C GLU A 4 26.40 48.76 11.97
N PRO A 5 25.59 49.82 11.81
CA PRO A 5 24.24 49.67 11.27
C PRO A 5 24.32 49.19 9.81
N LEU A 6 23.48 48.19 9.47
CA LEU A 6 23.38 47.64 8.12
C LEU A 6 23.09 48.72 7.08
N LEU A 7 23.67 48.58 5.89
CA LEU A 7 23.26 49.36 4.73
C LEU A 7 21.82 48.98 4.32
N PRO A 8 21.04 49.91 3.75
CA PRO A 8 19.67 49.62 3.33
C PRO A 8 19.54 48.42 2.36
N SER A 9 20.52 48.21 1.49
CA SER A 9 20.56 47.06 0.59
C SER A 9 20.77 45.74 1.33
N GLU A 10 21.60 45.75 2.38
CA GLU A 10 21.88 44.56 3.20
C GLU A 10 20.67 44.20 4.06
N ALA A 11 19.98 45.20 4.62
CA ALA A 11 18.72 45.00 5.32
C ALA A 11 17.64 44.41 4.39
N ALA A 12 17.50 44.93 3.16
CA ALA A 12 16.56 44.40 2.18
C ALA A 12 16.88 42.94 1.77
N THR A 13 18.16 42.62 1.56
CA THR A 13 18.58 41.24 1.27
C THR A 13 18.27 40.31 2.43
N ARG A 14 18.59 40.71 3.66
CA ARG A 14 18.26 39.94 4.86
C ARG A 14 16.76 39.67 4.95
N ASP A 15 15.94 40.70 4.80
CA ASP A 15 14.48 40.58 4.95
C ASP A 15 13.89 39.69 3.85
N SER A 16 14.44 39.74 2.63
CA SER A 16 14.09 38.80 1.55
C SER A 16 14.41 37.35 1.92
N LEU A 17 15.62 37.08 2.42
CA LEU A 17 16.02 35.73 2.82
C LEU A 17 15.19 35.19 3.98
N LEU A 18 14.87 36.04 4.97
CA LEU A 18 13.99 35.64 6.08
C LEU A 18 12.58 35.29 5.59
N SER A 19 12.03 36.08 4.68
CA SER A 19 10.73 35.79 4.05
C SER A 19 10.74 34.45 3.28
N GLU A 20 11.83 34.15 2.57
CA GLU A 20 11.99 32.85 1.91
C GLU A 20 12.05 31.68 2.91
N LEU A 21 12.78 31.85 4.01
CA LEU A 21 12.85 30.86 5.10
C LEU A 21 11.47 30.63 5.76
N ASP A 22 10.71 31.69 6.03
CA ASP A 22 9.35 31.59 6.56
C ASP A 22 8.42 30.80 5.61
N GLY A 23 8.63 30.99 4.30
CA GLY A 23 7.94 30.22 3.25
C GLY A 23 8.29 28.73 3.31
N LEU A 24 9.57 28.39 3.44
CA LEU A 24 10.03 27.01 3.58
C LEU A 24 9.50 26.35 4.86
N ASP A 25 9.53 27.07 5.99
CA ASP A 25 9.00 26.58 7.27
C ASP A 25 7.50 26.31 7.20
N SER A 26 6.75 27.17 6.51
CA SER A 26 5.32 27.00 6.29
C SER A 26 5.02 25.78 5.43
N ALA A 27 5.77 25.62 4.33
CA ALA A 27 5.65 24.45 3.47
C ALA A 27 6.02 23.14 4.20
N TRP A 28 7.04 23.19 5.06
CA TRP A 28 7.42 22.05 5.89
C TRP A 28 6.32 21.65 6.88
N LYS A 29 5.72 22.62 7.59
CA LYS A 29 4.59 22.36 8.49
C LYS A 29 3.42 21.71 7.77
N GLU A 30 3.05 22.24 6.60
CA GLU A 30 1.98 21.67 5.79
C GLU A 30 2.31 20.24 5.34
N TYR A 31 3.55 19.99 4.91
CA TYR A 31 4.01 18.66 4.54
C TYR A 31 3.87 17.66 5.71
N VAL A 32 4.34 18.04 6.91
CA VAL A 32 4.24 17.22 8.12
C VAL A 32 2.78 16.86 8.43
N GLU A 33 1.88 17.84 8.40
CA GLU A 33 0.45 17.63 8.65
C GLU A 33 -0.18 16.68 7.63
N ARG A 34 0.15 16.86 6.34
CA ARG A 34 -0.35 16.01 5.25
C ARG A 34 0.13 14.57 5.39
N VAL A 35 1.40 14.35 5.75
CA VAL A 35 1.96 13.01 5.98
C VAL A 35 1.25 12.31 7.14
N ARG A 36 1.04 13.01 8.27
CA ARG A 36 0.31 12.45 9.42
C ARG A 36 -1.13 12.10 9.06
N SER A 37 -1.83 13.00 8.37
CA SER A 37 -3.19 12.76 7.90
C SER A 37 -3.28 11.60 6.89
N LEU A 38 -2.26 11.43 6.05
CA LEU A 38 -2.18 10.29 5.14
C LEU A 38 -1.96 8.99 5.92
N ALA A 39 -1.11 8.98 6.95
CA ALA A 39 -0.89 7.82 7.78
C ALA A 39 -2.16 7.35 8.49
N ASP A 40 -2.92 8.26 9.10
CA ASP A 40 -4.19 7.94 9.76
C ASP A 40 -5.24 7.36 8.79
N ARG A 41 -5.26 7.88 7.56
CA ARG A 41 -6.12 7.34 6.50
C ARG A 41 -5.65 5.97 6.03
N TRP A 42 -4.34 5.80 5.90
CA TRP A 42 -3.74 4.56 5.46
C TRP A 42 -4.07 3.40 6.41
N GLU A 43 -3.97 3.59 7.73
CA GLU A 43 -4.32 2.54 8.71
C GLU A 43 -5.74 2.00 8.50
N LYS A 44 -6.71 2.90 8.24
CA LYS A 44 -8.11 2.52 7.99
C LYS A 44 -8.27 1.75 6.67
N VAL A 45 -7.51 2.12 5.65
CA VAL A 45 -7.53 1.44 4.34
C VAL A 45 -6.83 0.09 4.43
N LYS A 46 -5.68 0.02 5.10
CA LYS A 46 -4.87 -1.16 5.33
C LYS A 46 -5.68 -2.27 5.99
N ILE A 47 -6.44 -1.97 7.05
CA ILE A 47 -7.33 -2.93 7.70
C ILE A 47 -8.30 -3.56 6.68
N LYS A 48 -8.96 -2.74 5.85
CA LYS A 48 -9.90 -3.23 4.82
C LYS A 48 -9.20 -4.05 3.74
N LEU A 49 -7.96 -3.74 3.41
CA LEU A 49 -7.16 -4.52 2.45
C LEU A 49 -6.76 -5.87 3.05
N LEU A 50 -6.33 -5.91 4.32
CA LEU A 50 -6.00 -7.13 5.04
C LEU A 50 -7.21 -8.07 5.18
N GLU A 51 -8.40 -7.52 5.45
CA GLU A 51 -9.65 -8.30 5.42
C GLU A 51 -9.92 -8.92 4.04
N LYS A 52 -9.70 -8.16 2.96
CA LYS A 52 -9.88 -8.66 1.58
C LYS A 52 -8.84 -9.73 1.25
N ILE A 53 -7.60 -9.58 1.70
CA ILE A 53 -6.52 -10.57 1.56
C ILE A 53 -6.95 -11.87 2.23
N SER A 54 -7.31 -11.83 3.52
CA SER A 54 -7.74 -13.02 4.28
C SER A 54 -8.94 -13.73 3.65
N ARG A 55 -9.93 -12.99 3.15
CA ARG A 55 -11.06 -13.57 2.42
C ARG A 55 -10.63 -14.23 1.11
N THR A 56 -9.71 -13.59 0.37
CA THR A 56 -9.20 -14.13 -0.91
C THR A 56 -8.40 -15.41 -0.65
N GLU A 57 -7.57 -15.45 0.38
CA GLU A 57 -6.83 -16.65 0.80
C GLU A 57 -7.77 -17.79 1.21
N SER A 58 -8.84 -17.48 1.94
CA SER A 58 -9.84 -18.48 2.34
C SER A 58 -10.54 -19.08 1.13
N LEU A 59 -10.91 -18.24 0.14
CA LEU A 59 -11.51 -18.69 -1.12
C LEU A 59 -10.52 -19.50 -1.97
N LEU A 60 -9.24 -19.12 -1.96
CA LEU A 60 -8.19 -19.85 -2.67
C LEU A 60 -8.03 -21.25 -2.08
N LYS A 61 -7.88 -21.37 -0.76
CA LYS A 61 -7.81 -22.66 -0.06
C LYS A 61 -9.01 -23.55 -0.33
N ALA A 62 -10.22 -23.00 -0.33
CA ALA A 62 -11.43 -23.75 -0.67
C ALA A 62 -11.38 -24.27 -2.12
N THR A 63 -10.96 -23.42 -3.06
CA THR A 63 -10.82 -23.80 -4.48
C THR A 63 -9.75 -24.87 -4.66
N GLU A 64 -8.66 -24.82 -3.90
CA GLU A 64 -7.61 -25.84 -3.91
C GLU A 64 -8.09 -27.18 -3.36
N ALA A 65 -8.85 -27.16 -2.26
CA ALA A 65 -9.46 -28.37 -1.70
C ALA A 65 -10.47 -29.01 -2.67
N ASP A 66 -11.27 -28.20 -3.38
CA ASP A 66 -12.19 -28.69 -4.41
C ASP A 66 -11.43 -29.34 -5.58
N LEU A 67 -10.32 -28.74 -6.02
CA LEU A 67 -9.45 -29.30 -7.06
C LEU A 67 -8.78 -30.61 -6.63
N GLU A 68 -8.34 -30.69 -5.37
CA GLU A 68 -7.76 -31.92 -4.79
C GLU A 68 -8.79 -33.03 -4.72
N ARG A 69 -10.00 -32.73 -4.23
CA ARG A 69 -11.12 -33.69 -4.19
C ARG A 69 -11.42 -34.27 -5.57
N ILE A 70 -11.53 -33.40 -6.57
CA ILE A 70 -11.75 -33.81 -7.97
C ILE A 70 -10.62 -34.71 -8.48
N SER A 71 -9.37 -34.39 -8.11
CA SER A 71 -8.21 -35.17 -8.55
C SER A 71 -8.24 -36.58 -7.93
N VAL A 72 -8.60 -36.70 -6.65
CA VAL A 72 -8.79 -37.98 -5.97
C VAL A 72 -9.97 -38.79 -6.56
N GLU A 73 -11.10 -38.13 -6.86
CA GLU A 73 -12.26 -38.79 -7.49
C GLU A 73 -11.91 -39.37 -8.87
N LEU A 74 -11.10 -38.66 -9.67
CA LEU A 74 -10.58 -39.15 -10.95
C LEU A 74 -9.61 -40.33 -10.76
N GLU A 75 -8.66 -40.23 -9.83
CA GLU A 75 -7.68 -41.29 -9.54
C GLU A 75 -8.35 -42.60 -9.10
N LEU A 76 -9.44 -42.49 -8.32
CA LEU A 76 -10.21 -43.64 -7.86
C LEU A 76 -11.23 -44.15 -8.89
N GLY A 77 -11.36 -43.50 -10.06
CA GLY A 77 -12.33 -43.85 -11.09
C GLY A 77 -13.79 -43.65 -10.65
N LEU A 78 -14.03 -42.81 -9.65
CA LEU A 78 -15.36 -42.54 -9.09
C LEU A 78 -16.17 -41.57 -9.95
N ALA A 79 -15.53 -40.92 -10.92
CA ALA A 79 -16.16 -39.97 -11.83
C ALA A 79 -15.57 -40.08 -13.24
N GLY A 80 -16.40 -39.77 -14.24
CA GLY A 80 -15.97 -39.80 -15.64
C GLY A 80 -15.09 -38.60 -16.00
N GLU A 81 -13.99 -38.84 -16.72
CA GLU A 81 -13.06 -37.81 -17.18
C GLU A 81 -13.74 -36.66 -17.95
N GLU A 82 -14.73 -36.99 -18.78
CA GLU A 82 -15.46 -36.02 -19.61
C GLU A 82 -16.35 -35.09 -18.75
N GLU A 83 -16.94 -35.64 -17.68
CA GLU A 83 -17.91 -34.96 -16.81
C GLU A 83 -17.21 -33.95 -15.89
N ILE A 84 -16.03 -34.31 -15.38
CA ILE A 84 -15.26 -33.49 -14.44
C ILE A 84 -14.37 -32.45 -15.12
N ARG A 85 -13.96 -32.66 -16.38
CA ARG A 85 -13.03 -31.76 -17.10
C ARG A 85 -13.51 -30.31 -17.10
N GLY A 86 -14.81 -30.10 -17.31
CA GLY A 86 -15.41 -28.76 -17.31
C GLY A 86 -15.42 -28.08 -15.95
N GLU A 87 -15.64 -28.84 -14.86
CA GLU A 87 -15.59 -28.32 -13.49
C GLU A 87 -14.16 -28.00 -13.07
N LYS A 88 -13.21 -28.90 -13.34
CA LYS A 88 -11.79 -28.70 -13.08
C LYS A 88 -11.26 -27.43 -13.75
N SER A 89 -11.56 -27.23 -15.03
CA SER A 89 -11.12 -26.04 -15.76
C SER A 89 -11.67 -24.73 -15.17
N LYS A 90 -12.94 -24.72 -14.73
CA LYS A 90 -13.54 -23.55 -14.05
C LYS A 90 -12.87 -23.25 -12.71
N LEU A 91 -12.54 -24.29 -11.94
CA LEU A 91 -11.85 -24.14 -10.66
C LEU A 91 -10.40 -23.67 -10.85
N GLU A 92 -9.68 -24.16 -11.87
CA GLU A 92 -8.35 -23.69 -12.24
C GLU A 92 -8.37 -22.21 -12.65
N GLU A 93 -9.33 -21.80 -13.49
CA GLU A 93 -9.51 -20.40 -13.87
C GLU A 93 -9.83 -19.51 -12.64
N ARG A 94 -10.70 -20.00 -11.75
CA ARG A 94 -11.01 -19.33 -10.49
C ARG A 94 -9.77 -19.19 -9.60
N LYS A 95 -8.96 -20.25 -9.47
CA LYS A 95 -7.70 -20.25 -8.73
C LYS A 95 -6.76 -19.16 -9.27
N MET A 96 -6.50 -19.14 -10.58
CA MET A 96 -5.66 -18.13 -11.21
C MET A 96 -6.13 -16.69 -10.93
N LYS A 97 -7.45 -16.45 -11.02
CA LYS A 97 -8.03 -15.13 -10.72
C LYS A 97 -7.85 -14.73 -9.25
N LEU A 98 -7.99 -15.68 -8.33
CA LEU A 98 -7.80 -15.46 -6.89
C LEU A 98 -6.34 -15.18 -6.56
N GLU A 99 -5.40 -15.92 -7.14
CA GLU A 99 -3.96 -15.70 -6.99
C GLU A 99 -3.54 -14.32 -7.50
N ALA A 100 -3.97 -13.95 -8.71
CA ALA A 100 -3.68 -12.64 -9.29
C ALA A 100 -4.23 -11.50 -8.42
N ARG A 101 -5.46 -11.66 -7.91
CA ARG A 101 -6.07 -10.70 -6.98
C ARG A 101 -5.32 -10.61 -5.66
N LEU A 102 -4.92 -11.74 -5.08
CA LEU A 102 -4.18 -11.79 -3.82
C LEU A 102 -2.85 -11.03 -3.95
N LYS A 103 -2.09 -11.32 -5.01
CA LYS A 103 -0.83 -10.64 -5.32
C LYS A 103 -1.01 -9.13 -5.44
N ALA A 104 -2.02 -8.68 -6.21
CA ALA A 104 -2.29 -7.26 -6.38
C ALA A 104 -2.64 -6.55 -5.06
N LEU A 105 -3.42 -7.20 -4.19
CA LEU A 105 -3.75 -6.63 -2.87
C LEU A 105 -2.53 -6.53 -1.97
N GLN A 106 -1.68 -7.55 -1.95
CA GLN A 106 -0.44 -7.56 -1.17
C GLN A 106 0.53 -6.46 -1.64
N GLU A 107 0.69 -6.30 -2.96
CA GLU A 107 1.55 -5.28 -3.57
C GLU A 107 1.10 -3.86 -3.22
N ILE A 108 -0.21 -3.60 -3.18
CA ILE A 108 -0.75 -2.30 -2.73
C ILE A 108 -0.33 -2.02 -1.28
N VAL A 109 -0.50 -3.02 -0.39
CA VAL A 109 -0.16 -2.87 1.02
C VAL A 109 1.34 -2.59 1.17
N GLU A 110 2.19 -3.39 0.55
CA GLU A 110 3.64 -3.26 0.64
C GLU A 110 4.14 -1.92 0.08
N THR A 111 3.68 -1.54 -1.11
CA THR A 111 4.16 -0.33 -1.79
C THR A 111 3.77 0.94 -1.04
N VAL A 112 2.51 1.02 -0.60
CA VAL A 112 2.04 2.22 0.11
C VAL A 112 2.65 2.30 1.50
N GLU A 113 2.74 1.19 2.23
CA GLU A 113 3.37 1.14 3.55
C GLU A 113 4.84 1.60 3.48
N SER A 114 5.62 1.03 2.55
CA SER A 114 7.03 1.35 2.39
C SER A 114 7.26 2.84 2.13
N ARG A 115 6.50 3.42 1.19
CA ARG A 115 6.59 4.86 0.86
C ARG A 115 6.12 5.75 2.00
N LEU A 116 5.07 5.35 2.72
CA LEU A 116 4.58 6.11 3.86
C LEU A 116 5.59 6.10 5.01
N LEU A 117 6.22 4.96 5.28
CA LEU A 117 7.27 4.84 6.30
C LEU A 117 8.48 5.72 5.97
N GLU A 118 8.86 5.83 4.70
CA GLU A 118 9.90 6.75 4.25
C GLU A 118 9.53 8.21 4.55
N HIS A 119 8.29 8.62 4.28
CA HIS A 119 7.84 9.97 4.61
C HIS A 119 7.74 10.21 6.13
N LEU A 120 7.29 9.21 6.88
CA LEU A 120 7.23 9.28 8.34
C LEU A 120 8.61 9.37 8.98
N SER A 121 9.62 8.70 8.44
CA SER A 121 11.00 8.79 8.95
C SER A 121 11.58 10.19 8.72
N ARG A 122 11.31 10.80 7.56
CA ARG A 122 11.68 12.20 7.28
C ARG A 122 11.02 13.18 8.26
N VAL A 123 9.75 12.96 8.58
CA VAL A 123 9.01 13.80 9.55
C VAL A 123 9.47 13.58 10.99
N ARG A 124 9.93 12.38 11.36
CA ARG A 124 10.41 12.06 12.72
C ARG A 124 11.88 12.41 12.95
N GLY A 125 12.68 12.48 11.88
CA GLY A 125 14.10 12.82 11.94
C GLY A 125 14.40 14.32 11.88
N ALA A 126 13.38 15.15 11.71
CA ALA A 126 13.43 16.61 11.87
C ALA A 126 13.03 16.99 13.30
#